data_AF-A0A1G2P3M8-F1
#
_entry.id   AF-A0A1G2P3M8-F1
#
_cell.length_a   1.000
_cell.length_b   1.000
_cell.length_c   1.000
_cell.angle_alpha   90.00
_cell.angle_beta   90.00
_cell.angle_gamma   90.00
#
_symmetry.space_group_name_H-M   'P 1'
#
loop_
_entity.id
_entity.type
_entity.pdbx_description
1 polymer ?
#
loop_
_entity_poly.entity_id
_entity_poly.type
_entity_poly.pdbx_seq_one_letter_code
_entity_poly.pdbx_strand_id
1 'polypeptide(L)' 'MSQDRLIKLVCSKCKHINYWSEKNKKKVERKIELKKFCHSCRARTTHKEAKK' A
#
# COMPACT_ATOMS: atom_id res chain seq x y z
N MET A 1 -16.21 14.96 3.66
CA MET A 1 -15.05 14.36 4.37
C MET A 1 -14.08 13.80 3.34
N SER A 2 -12.96 14.47 3.04
CA SER A 2 -12.09 14.06 1.93
C SER A 2 -11.17 12.89 2.34
N GLN A 3 -11.07 11.87 1.47
CA GLN A 3 -10.16 10.73 1.63
C GLN A 3 -8.77 11.02 1.03
N ASP A 4 -8.30 12.28 1.12
CA ASP A 4 -7.09 12.70 0.40
C ASP A 4 -5.80 12.02 0.90
N ARG A 5 -5.84 11.49 2.13
CA ARG A 5 -4.73 10.79 2.76
C ARG A 5 -4.77 9.28 2.54
N LEU A 6 -5.87 8.73 2.01
CA LEU A 6 -6.01 7.30 1.85
C LEU A 6 -5.17 6.80 0.68
N ILE A 7 -4.33 5.79 0.94
CA ILE A 7 -3.47 5.13 -0.03
C ILE A 7 -3.75 3.63 -0.05
N LYS A 8 -3.59 3.02 -1.23
CA LYS A 8 -3.70 1.57 -1.42
C LYS A 8 -2.31 0.96 -1.39
N LEU A 9 -2.17 -0.19 -0.74
CA LEU A 9 -0.95 -0.99 -0.77
C LEU A 9 -1.20 -2.24 -1.60
N VAL A 10 -0.49 -2.31 -2.72
CA VAL A 10 -0.60 -3.35 -3.74
C VAL A 10 0.54 -4.35 -3.57
N CYS A 11 0.20 -5.63 -3.49
CA CYS A 11 1.19 -6.70 -3.46
C CYS A 11 1.98 -6.75 -4.78
N SER A 12 3.31 -6.81 -4.72
CA SER A 12 4.16 -6.89 -5.93
C SER A 12 3.97 -8.17 -6.73
N LYS A 13 3.58 -9.29 -6.09
CA LYS A 13 3.41 -10.59 -6.75
C LYS A 13 2.05 -10.76 -7.40
N CYS A 14 0.97 -10.61 -6.62
CA CYS A 14 -0.39 -10.86 -7.10
C CYS A 14 -1.14 -9.60 -7.55
N LYS A 15 -0.54 -8.41 -7.41
CA LYS A 15 -1.15 -7.11 -7.74
C LYS A 15 -2.49 -6.82 -7.03
N HIS A 16 -2.86 -7.63 -6.03
CA HIS A 16 -4.03 -7.37 -5.20
C HIS A 16 -3.76 -6.23 -4.21
N ILE A 17 -4.79 -5.41 -4.02
CA ILE A 17 -4.86 -4.40 -2.98
C ILE A 17 -5.26 -5.13 -1.69
N ASN A 18 -4.31 -5.29 -0.78
CA ASN A 18 -4.56 -6.01 0.48
C ASN A 18 -4.74 -5.07 1.66
N TYR A 19 -4.17 -3.88 1.58
CA TYR A 19 -4.18 -2.93 2.68
C TYR A 19 -4.54 -1.54 2.20
N TRP A 20 -5.29 -0.87 3.06
CA TRP A 20 -5.55 0.55 2.99
C TRP A 20 -4.78 1.20 4.12
N SER A 21 -4.04 2.25 3.80
CA SER A 21 -3.27 2.99 4.78
C SER A 21 -3.48 4.47 4.56
N GLU A 22 -3.05 5.27 5.51
CA GLU A 22 -3.10 6.71 5.41
C GLU A 22 -1.68 7.26 5.31
N LYS A 23 -1.50 8.16 4.36
CA LYS A 23 -0.24 8.85 4.14
C LYS A 23 -0.51 10.34 4.04
N ASN A 24 0.24 11.10 4.82
CA ASN A 24 0.29 12.54 4.64
C ASN A 24 1.25 12.87 3.48
N LYS A 25 0.67 13.10 2.30
CA LYS A 25 1.39 13.46 1.07
C LYS A 25 2.31 14.68 1.24
N LYS A 26 2.03 15.59 2.19
CA LYS A 26 2.85 16.79 2.47
C LYS A 26 4.13 16.49 3.25
N LYS A 27 4.15 15.44 4.08
CA LYS A 27 5.32 15.11 4.93
C LYS A 27 6.14 13.96 4.37
N VAL A 28 5.52 13.06 3.61
CA VAL A 28 6.18 11.87 3.08
C VAL A 28 6.04 11.88 1.56
N GLU A 29 7.09 12.31 0.87
CA GLU A 29 7.12 12.34 -0.60
C GLU A 29 7.59 11.01 -1.19
N ARG A 30 8.35 10.22 -0.42
CA ARG A 30 8.83 8.90 -0.85
C ARG A 30 7.70 7.90 -1.05
N LYS A 31 7.85 7.01 -2.04
CA LYS A 31 6.95 5.86 -2.24
C LYS A 31 7.12 4.90 -1.08
N ILE A 32 6.01 4.49 -0.48
CA ILE A 32 6.01 3.52 0.61
C ILE A 32 6.11 2.11 0.02
N GLU A 33 7.15 1.39 0.39
CA GLU A 33 7.29 -0.05 0.14
C GLU A 33 7.41 -0.76 1.48
N LEU A 34 6.45 -1.64 1.79
CA LEU A 34 6.38 -2.34 3.08
C LEU A 34 6.37 -3.84 2.84
N LYS A 35 7.18 -4.60 3.58
CA LYS A 35 7.08 -6.05 3.60
C LYS A 35 5.93 -6.47 4.51
N LYS A 36 4.80 -6.86 3.93
CA LYS A 36 3.61 -7.33 4.66
C LYS A 36 3.21 -8.72 4.16
N PHE A 37 2.40 -9.38 4.97
CA PHE A 37 1.84 -10.68 4.57
C PHE A 37 0.77 -10.45 3.49
N CYS A 38 0.82 -11.24 2.42
CA CYS A 38 -0.21 -11.24 1.40
C CYS A 38 -1.11 -12.47 1.60
N HIS A 39 -2.39 -12.26 1.91
CA HIS A 39 -3.35 -13.36 2.07
C HIS A 39 -3.45 -14.23 0.80
N SER A 40 -3.51 -13.61 -0.39
CA SER A 40 -3.62 -14.35 -1.65
C SER A 40 -2.39 -15.20 -2.00
N CYS A 41 -1.18 -14.74 -1.66
CA CYS A 41 0.06 -15.47 -1.91
C CYS A 41 0.49 -16.35 -0.73
N ARG A 42 -0.18 -16.23 0.43
CA ARG A 42 0.17 -16.85 1.71
C ARG A 42 1.65 -16.67 2.10
N ALA A 43 2.26 -15.56 1.71
CA ALA A 43 3.68 -15.27 1.92
C ALA A 43 3.90 -13.80 2.29
N ARG A 44 5.03 -13.47 2.93
CA ARG A 44 5.48 -12.08 3.10
C ARG A 44 6.06 -11.58 1.78
N THR A 45 5.45 -10.54 1.25
CA THR A 45 5.82 -9.92 -0.02
C THR A 45 6.00 -8.42 0.18
N THR A 46 6.67 -7.77 -0.76
CA THR A 46 6.73 -6.31 -0.80
C THR A 46 5.43 -5.75 -1.34
N HIS A 47 4.78 -4.90 -0.56
CA HIS A 47 3.61 -4.14 -0.96
C HIS A 47 4.03 -2.72 -1.30
N LYS A 48 3.67 -2.28 -2.50
CA LYS A 48 3.97 -0.94 -3.02
C LYS A 48 2.75 -0.04 -2.90
N GLU A 49 2.99 1.23 -2.61
CA GLU A 49 1.96 2.25 -2.63
C GLU A 49 1.42 2.45 -4.06
N ALA A 50 0.11 2.31 -4.21
CA ALA A 50 -0.65 2.75 -5.38
C ALA A 50 -1.47 3.98 -4.99
N LYS A 51 -1.39 5.02 -5.81
CA LYS A 51 -2.28 6.19 -5.68
C LYS A 51 -3.72 5.74 -5.97
N LYS A 52 -4.67 6.40 -5.32
CA LYS A 52 -6.10 6.29 -5.62
C LYS A 52 -6.35 6.69 -7.07
#